data_AF-A0A143YEQ3-F1
#
_entry.id   AF-A0A143YEQ3-F1
#
_cell.length_a   1.000
_cell.length_b   1.000
_cell.length_c   1.000
_cell.angle_alpha   90.00
_cell.angle_beta   90.00
_cell.angle_gamma   90.00
#
_symmetry.space_group_name_H-M   'P 1'
#
loop_
_entity.id
_entity.type
_entity.pdbx_description
1 polymer ?
#
loop_
_entity_poly.entity_id
_entity_poly.type
_entity_poly.pdbx_seq_one_letter_code
_entity_poly.pdbx_strand_id
1 'polypeptide(L)'
;MVLQMDFKRIKIIFIITFTLLNIYLLSILLEKNQTDLRFGDGSATLNIQEAMKNDNIEFPTLSTEMEKVPLIKTAKGNTLEEAQKTLTNQTTHYEEGVLHSTLSEPIQLEWEGVSPTLDDVKPVKDFIAGGNILYGSAYSYFTYLPVRKQLVYTQVANSIPIADGTGSIIFSLNDENEIISYEQTYAGDAEVQGSGRNVISEKTALESLYLNKQIPANASIRMMHLAYYRTLSLSDMDIYSPMWYVEIAVGNSPVDVKRVDALTGNIISTPTIVVPENGSQSRAKSNSLLLLMEEESSSGQKASIGVE
;
A
#
# COMPACT_ATOMS: atom_id res chain seq x y z
N MET A 1 -63.78 -17.87 -10.39
CA MET A 1 -62.75 -18.85 -9.98
C MET A 1 -61.64 -18.91 -11.03
N VAL A 2 -60.89 -17.81 -11.23
CA VAL A 2 -59.78 -17.75 -12.21
C VAL A 2 -58.51 -17.07 -11.64
N LEU A 3 -58.62 -16.24 -10.59
CA LEU A 3 -57.48 -15.51 -10.00
C LEU A 3 -56.63 -16.29 -8.98
N GLN A 4 -57.00 -17.52 -8.59
CA GLN A 4 -56.25 -18.29 -7.59
C GLN A 4 -55.19 -19.23 -8.18
N MET A 5 -55.24 -19.51 -9.49
CA MET A 5 -54.30 -20.40 -10.19
C MET A 5 -53.05 -19.66 -10.70
N ASP A 6 -53.09 -18.33 -10.86
CA ASP A 6 -51.93 -17.56 -11.31
C ASP A 6 -50.90 -17.30 -10.20
N PHE A 7 -51.32 -17.18 -8.94
CA PHE A 7 -50.37 -16.96 -7.85
C PHE A 7 -49.46 -18.17 -7.60
N LYS A 8 -49.99 -19.40 -7.73
CA LYS A 8 -49.17 -20.63 -7.68
C LYS A 8 -48.19 -20.70 -8.86
N ARG A 9 -48.60 -20.27 -10.05
CA ARG A 9 -47.75 -20.26 -11.26
C ARG A 9 -46.63 -19.23 -11.15
N ILE A 10 -46.95 -18.01 -10.71
CA ILE A 10 -45.96 -16.97 -10.42
C ILE A 10 -44.98 -17.40 -9.32
N LYS A 11 -45.46 -18.06 -8.25
CA LYS A 11 -44.58 -18.57 -7.18
C LYS A 11 -43.60 -19.64 -7.68
N ILE A 12 -44.05 -20.52 -8.57
CA ILE A 12 -43.20 -21.55 -9.19
C ILE A 12 -42.17 -20.91 -10.12
N ILE A 13 -42.57 -19.96 -10.95
CA ILE A 13 -41.64 -19.21 -11.82
C ILE A 13 -40.59 -18.50 -10.98
N PHE A 14 -40.98 -17.85 -9.87
CA PHE A 14 -40.04 -17.18 -8.98
C PHE A 14 -39.03 -18.15 -8.34
N ILE A 15 -39.48 -19.33 -7.90
CA ILE A 15 -38.60 -20.38 -7.35
C ILE A 15 -37.61 -20.88 -8.42
N ILE A 16 -38.08 -21.12 -9.65
CA ILE A 16 -37.23 -21.58 -10.75
C ILE A 16 -36.20 -20.51 -11.11
N THR A 17 -36.61 -19.25 -11.28
CA THR A 17 -35.71 -18.14 -11.60
C THR A 17 -34.69 -17.90 -10.50
N PHE A 18 -35.09 -17.95 -9.22
CA PHE A 18 -34.18 -17.83 -8.10
C PHE A 18 -33.20 -19.01 -8.02
N THR A 19 -33.65 -20.22 -8.33
CA THR A 19 -32.78 -21.41 -8.37
C THR A 19 -31.75 -21.30 -9.50
N LEU A 20 -32.17 -20.89 -10.70
CA LEU A 20 -31.26 -20.66 -11.83
C LEU A 20 -30.24 -19.56 -11.53
N LEU A 21 -30.68 -18.47 -10.88
CA LEU A 21 -29.78 -17.41 -10.43
C LEU A 21 -28.78 -17.92 -9.38
N ASN A 22 -29.20 -18.75 -8.42
CA ASN A 22 -28.30 -19.33 -7.44
C ASN A 22 -27.31 -20.33 -8.06
N ILE A 23 -27.73 -21.12 -9.05
CA ILE A 23 -26.82 -22.02 -9.80
C ILE A 23 -25.83 -21.19 -10.61
N TYR A 24 -26.26 -20.08 -11.22
CA TYR A 24 -25.38 -19.15 -11.91
C TYR A 24 -24.38 -18.49 -10.96
N LEU A 25 -24.84 -17.99 -9.81
CA LEU A 25 -23.99 -17.45 -8.75
C LEU A 25 -23.03 -18.50 -8.20
N LEU A 26 -23.48 -19.75 -8.03
CA LEU A 26 -22.63 -20.87 -7.61
C LEU A 26 -21.60 -21.20 -8.70
N SER A 27 -21.97 -21.12 -9.98
CA SER A 27 -21.04 -21.30 -11.10
C SER A 27 -19.99 -20.19 -11.11
N ILE A 28 -20.39 -18.92 -10.93
CA ILE A 28 -19.45 -17.81 -10.76
C ILE A 28 -18.60 -17.97 -9.51
N LEU A 29 -19.14 -18.48 -8.40
CA LEU A 29 -18.41 -18.66 -7.15
C LEU A 29 -17.38 -19.80 -7.27
N LEU A 30 -17.76 -20.89 -7.93
CA LEU A 30 -16.86 -22.00 -8.26
C LEU A 30 -15.84 -21.58 -9.32
N GLU A 31 -16.22 -20.79 -10.31
CA GLU A 31 -15.30 -20.18 -11.26
C GLU A 31 -14.38 -19.17 -10.56
N LYS A 32 -14.84 -18.38 -9.59
CA LYS A 32 -13.99 -17.49 -8.77
C LYS A 32 -12.99 -18.29 -7.94
N ASN A 33 -13.40 -19.42 -7.38
CA ASN A 33 -12.50 -20.37 -6.73
C ASN A 33 -11.63 -21.17 -7.73
N GLN A 34 -11.89 -21.08 -9.04
CA GLN A 34 -11.07 -21.68 -10.12
C GLN A 34 -10.29 -20.61 -10.94
N THR A 35 -10.60 -19.33 -10.73
CA THR A 35 -9.79 -18.16 -11.07
C THR A 35 -8.89 -17.78 -9.89
N ASP A 36 -8.80 -18.64 -8.87
CA ASP A 36 -7.50 -18.93 -8.30
C ASP A 36 -6.65 -19.47 -9.44
N LEU A 37 -5.84 -18.57 -10.02
CA LEU A 37 -4.75 -18.86 -10.93
C LEU A 37 -4.17 -20.22 -10.54
N ARG A 38 -4.37 -21.23 -11.41
CA ARG A 38 -3.87 -22.59 -11.21
C ARG A 38 -2.34 -22.56 -11.20
N PHE A 39 -1.75 -22.17 -10.08
CA PHE A 39 -0.33 -22.39 -9.76
C PHE A 39 -0.17 -23.86 -9.35
N GLY A 40 -0.44 -24.75 -10.29
CA GLY A 40 -0.62 -26.18 -10.02
C GLY A 40 0.15 -27.10 -10.96
N ASP A 41 1.06 -26.58 -11.78
CA ASP A 41 1.94 -27.40 -12.59
C ASP A 41 3.36 -26.83 -12.57
N GLY A 42 4.33 -27.60 -12.08
CA GLY A 42 5.73 -27.17 -11.99
C GLY A 42 6.26 -26.67 -13.35
N SER A 43 5.74 -27.23 -14.45
CA SER A 43 6.03 -26.81 -15.83
C SER A 43 5.57 -25.39 -16.15
N ALA A 44 4.34 -25.00 -15.77
CA ALA A 44 3.81 -23.67 -16.05
C ALA A 44 4.58 -22.59 -15.25
N THR A 45 4.95 -22.89 -14.01
CA THR A 45 5.72 -21.94 -13.17
C THR A 45 7.17 -21.77 -13.65
N LEU A 46 7.82 -22.85 -14.12
CA LEU A 46 9.16 -22.77 -14.70
C LEU A 46 9.16 -21.87 -15.94
N ASN A 47 8.14 -22.00 -16.78
CA ASN A 47 7.97 -21.18 -17.99
C ASN A 47 7.84 -19.69 -17.66
N ILE A 48 7.14 -19.33 -16.58
CA ILE A 48 6.99 -17.91 -16.18
C ILE A 48 8.33 -17.32 -15.76
N GLN A 49 9.13 -18.01 -14.96
CA GLN A 49 10.44 -17.50 -14.52
C GLN A 49 11.44 -17.42 -15.68
N GLU A 50 11.38 -18.36 -16.63
CA GLU A 50 12.14 -18.28 -17.87
C GLU A 50 11.72 -17.08 -18.72
N ALA A 51 10.42 -16.79 -18.82
CA ALA A 51 9.91 -15.60 -19.50
C ALA A 51 10.40 -14.31 -18.83
N MET A 52 10.37 -14.23 -17.49
CA MET A 52 10.94 -13.10 -16.74
C MET A 52 12.43 -12.90 -17.03
N LYS A 53 13.21 -13.98 -17.09
CA LYS A 53 14.63 -13.92 -17.45
C LYS A 53 14.84 -13.48 -18.89
N ASN A 54 13.99 -13.91 -19.83
CA ASN A 54 14.03 -13.47 -21.22
C ASN A 54 13.72 -11.97 -21.37
N ASP A 55 12.90 -11.42 -20.47
CA ASP A 55 12.63 -9.98 -20.37
C ASP A 55 13.71 -9.20 -19.59
N ASN A 56 14.85 -9.84 -19.29
CA ASN A 56 15.95 -9.31 -18.47
C ASN A 56 15.50 -8.81 -17.09
N ILE A 57 14.53 -9.47 -16.47
CA ILE A 57 14.10 -9.14 -15.11
C ILE A 57 15.00 -9.85 -14.10
N GLU A 58 15.66 -9.08 -13.24
CA GLU A 58 16.48 -9.59 -12.15
C GLU A 58 15.64 -9.77 -10.88
N PHE A 59 15.74 -10.93 -10.24
CA PHE A 59 15.03 -11.21 -8.99
C PHE A 59 15.84 -12.18 -8.12
N PRO A 60 15.70 -12.11 -6.78
CA PRO A 60 16.39 -13.02 -5.86
C PRO A 60 15.84 -14.45 -5.96
N THR A 61 16.44 -15.38 -5.22
CA THR A 61 15.84 -16.71 -5.06
C THR A 61 14.53 -16.58 -4.30
N LEU A 62 13.43 -17.00 -4.93
CA LEU A 62 12.07 -16.86 -4.38
C LEU A 62 11.69 -18.08 -3.57
N SER A 63 11.18 -17.86 -2.35
CA SER A 63 10.61 -18.94 -1.54
C SER A 63 9.33 -19.50 -2.18
N THR A 64 9.15 -20.80 -2.04
CA THR A 64 7.89 -21.50 -2.37
C THR A 64 7.09 -21.87 -1.12
N GLU A 65 7.56 -21.46 0.06
CA GLU A 65 6.89 -21.74 1.31
C GLU A 65 5.60 -20.92 1.45
N MET A 66 4.60 -21.56 2.05
CA MET A 66 3.35 -20.90 2.41
C MET A 66 3.29 -20.79 3.92
N GLU A 67 3.17 -19.56 4.41
CA GLU A 67 3.09 -19.26 5.83
C GLU A 67 1.64 -19.09 6.28
N LYS A 68 1.41 -19.16 7.60
CA LYS A 68 0.11 -18.85 8.19
C LYS A 68 0.15 -17.49 8.88
N VAL A 69 -0.54 -16.52 8.29
CA VAL A 69 -0.55 -15.14 8.77
C VAL A 69 -1.97 -14.76 9.21
N PRO A 70 -2.17 -14.28 10.44
CA PRO A 70 -3.49 -13.83 10.88
C PRO A 70 -3.83 -12.46 10.30
N LEU A 71 -5.08 -12.03 10.49
CA LEU A 71 -5.42 -10.61 10.33
C LEU A 71 -5.08 -9.87 11.61
N ILE A 72 -4.88 -8.56 11.52
CA ILE A 72 -4.75 -7.71 12.70
C ILE A 72 -5.80 -6.60 12.69
N LYS A 73 -6.14 -6.16 13.89
CA LYS A 73 -6.97 -4.99 14.15
C LYS A 73 -6.11 -3.97 14.86
N THR A 74 -6.27 -2.69 14.54
CA THR A 74 -5.73 -1.60 15.36
C THR A 74 -6.85 -0.70 15.85
N ALA A 75 -6.67 -0.12 17.04
CA ALA A 75 -7.58 0.91 17.55
C ALA A 75 -7.20 2.28 16.97
N LYS A 76 -8.20 3.07 16.56
CA LYS A 76 -7.98 4.46 16.17
C LYS A 76 -7.92 5.34 17.41
N GLY A 77 -6.75 5.90 17.69
CA GLY A 77 -6.58 6.97 18.67
C GLY A 77 -5.81 8.13 18.05
N ASN A 78 -6.30 9.36 18.20
CA ASN A 78 -5.61 10.60 17.80
C ASN A 78 -4.46 10.91 18.77
N THR A 79 -3.53 9.97 18.87
CA THR A 79 -2.45 10.01 19.86
C THR A 79 -1.33 10.96 19.45
N LEU A 80 -1.05 11.08 18.15
CA LEU A 80 0.04 11.94 17.65
C LEU A 80 -0.27 13.43 17.83
N GLU A 81 -1.50 13.86 17.51
CA GLU A 81 -1.89 15.27 17.59
C GLU A 81 -1.76 15.84 19.02
N GLU A 82 -2.22 15.07 20.00
CA GLU A 82 -2.18 15.48 21.41
C GLU A 82 -0.76 15.41 21.97
N ALA A 83 -0.01 14.36 21.63
CA ALA A 83 1.31 14.12 22.17
C ALA A 83 2.43 14.92 21.48
N GLN A 84 2.19 15.55 20.32
CA GLN A 84 3.24 16.31 19.61
C GLN A 84 3.89 17.42 20.46
N LYS A 85 3.18 17.93 21.48
CA LYS A 85 3.67 18.98 22.40
C LYS A 85 4.74 18.49 23.38
N THR A 86 4.91 17.18 23.54
CA THR A 86 5.95 16.59 24.40
C THR A 86 7.30 16.54 23.71
N LEU A 87 7.31 16.66 22.39
CA LEU A 87 8.50 16.66 21.56
C LEU A 87 9.27 17.97 21.76
N THR A 88 10.58 17.84 21.95
CA THR A 88 11.51 18.98 22.13
C THR A 88 12.56 18.98 21.03
N ASN A 89 13.22 20.12 20.80
CA ASN A 89 14.23 20.31 19.75
C ASN A 89 13.75 20.02 18.32
N GLN A 90 12.46 20.26 18.08
CA GLN A 90 11.83 20.12 16.79
C GLN A 90 10.57 20.98 16.71
N THR A 91 10.20 21.38 15.49
CA THR A 91 8.95 22.09 15.20
C THR A 91 7.97 21.11 14.58
N THR A 92 6.82 20.92 15.22
CA THR A 92 5.82 19.93 14.83
C THR A 92 4.54 20.57 14.31
N HIS A 93 3.92 19.92 13.34
CA HIS A 93 2.61 20.26 12.82
C HIS A 93 1.85 18.97 12.52
N TYR A 94 0.59 18.89 12.93
CA TYR A 94 -0.27 17.73 12.66
C TYR A 94 -1.38 18.13 11.69
N GLU A 95 -1.48 17.40 10.60
CA GLU A 95 -2.46 17.63 9.54
C GLU A 95 -2.94 16.29 8.97
N GLU A 96 -4.25 16.13 8.81
CA GLU A 96 -4.88 14.99 8.12
C GLU A 96 -4.41 13.57 8.55
N GLY A 97 -4.00 13.38 9.81
CA GLY A 97 -3.52 12.08 10.30
C GLY A 97 -2.01 11.87 10.21
N VAL A 98 -1.27 12.89 9.77
CA VAL A 98 0.18 12.89 9.61
C VAL A 98 0.79 13.93 10.56
N LEU A 99 1.78 13.52 11.32
CA LEU A 99 2.64 14.42 12.08
C LEU A 99 3.85 14.78 11.22
N HIS A 100 3.96 16.04 10.85
CA HIS A 100 5.14 16.62 10.23
C HIS A 100 6.04 17.19 11.31
N SER A 101 7.33 16.89 11.24
CA SER A 101 8.33 17.44 12.16
C SER A 101 9.57 17.91 11.42
N THR A 102 10.05 19.09 11.76
CA THR A 102 11.33 19.63 11.32
C THR A 102 12.29 19.69 12.49
N LEU A 103 13.46 19.08 12.36
CA LEU A 103 14.45 19.00 13.42
C LEU A 103 15.17 20.33 13.59
N SER A 104 15.42 20.75 14.83
CA SER A 104 16.22 21.95 15.10
C SER A 104 17.71 21.73 14.80
N GLU A 105 18.20 20.51 15.02
CA GLU A 105 19.56 20.08 14.70
C GLU A 105 19.46 18.88 13.74
N PRO A 106 20.09 18.95 12.55
CA PRO A 106 20.12 17.83 11.62
C PRO A 106 20.88 16.62 12.19
N ILE A 107 20.49 15.42 11.78
CA ILE A 107 21.20 14.19 12.14
C ILE A 107 22.06 13.77 10.95
N GLN A 108 23.38 13.93 11.07
CA GLN A 108 24.34 13.48 10.06
C GLN A 108 24.35 11.95 9.98
N LEU A 109 24.25 11.43 8.76
CA LEU A 109 24.48 10.02 8.45
C LEU A 109 25.67 9.91 7.49
N GLU A 110 26.46 8.86 7.65
CA GLU A 110 27.62 8.59 6.80
C GLU A 110 27.56 7.13 6.37
N TRP A 111 27.67 6.89 5.06
CA TRP A 111 27.82 5.54 4.52
C TRP A 111 28.58 5.60 3.19
N GLU A 112 29.16 4.47 2.81
CA GLU A 112 29.79 4.28 1.52
C GLU A 112 28.85 3.53 0.56
N GLY A 113 28.83 3.92 -0.71
CA GLY A 113 28.06 3.26 -1.76
C GLY A 113 26.63 3.80 -1.95
N VAL A 114 25.76 2.96 -2.51
CA VAL A 114 24.44 3.38 -3.04
C VAL A 114 23.33 3.36 -1.99
N SER A 115 23.50 2.63 -0.89
CA SER A 115 22.48 2.51 0.17
C SER A 115 23.14 2.27 1.52
N PRO A 116 22.55 2.80 2.61
CA PRO A 116 23.08 2.62 3.95
C PRO A 116 22.88 1.18 4.44
N THR A 117 23.80 0.72 5.27
CA THR A 117 23.67 -0.49 6.08
C THR A 117 22.91 -0.20 7.38
N LEU A 118 22.54 -1.25 8.10
CA LEU A 118 21.90 -1.10 9.42
C LEU A 118 22.80 -0.40 10.44
N ASP A 119 24.12 -0.47 10.28
CA ASP A 119 25.07 0.20 11.15
C ASP A 119 25.13 1.71 10.85
N ASP A 120 25.02 2.11 9.58
CA ASP A 120 25.07 3.51 9.15
C ASP A 120 23.85 4.31 9.66
N VAL A 121 22.71 3.64 9.86
CA VAL A 121 21.47 4.26 10.36
C VAL A 121 21.33 4.21 11.88
N LYS A 122 22.39 3.80 12.62
CA LYS A 122 22.39 3.81 14.10
C LYS A 122 22.03 5.18 14.71
N PRO A 123 22.50 6.33 14.21
CA PRO A 123 22.12 7.63 14.76
C PRO A 123 20.59 7.85 14.76
N VAL A 124 19.90 7.35 13.73
CA VAL A 124 18.42 7.40 13.63
C VAL A 124 17.78 6.49 14.66
N LYS A 125 18.32 5.28 14.84
CA LYS A 125 17.85 4.34 15.86
C LYS A 125 18.00 4.94 17.26
N ASP A 126 19.11 5.60 17.55
CA ASP A 126 19.37 6.25 18.83
C ASP A 126 18.45 7.47 19.02
N PHE A 127 18.18 8.23 17.97
CA PHE A 127 17.21 9.33 18.00
C PHE A 127 15.79 8.84 18.34
N ILE A 128 15.35 7.72 17.75
CA ILE A 128 14.07 7.05 18.04
C ILE A 128 14.07 6.55 19.50
N ALA A 129 15.12 5.85 19.92
CA ALA A 129 15.24 5.30 21.28
C ALA A 129 15.33 6.36 22.38
N GLY A 130 15.85 7.55 22.05
CA GLY A 130 15.92 8.71 22.93
C GLY A 130 14.58 9.39 23.22
N GLY A 131 13.48 8.90 22.64
CA GLY A 131 12.14 9.44 22.87
C GLY A 131 11.84 10.69 22.03
N ASN A 132 12.63 10.97 21.00
CA ASN A 132 12.40 12.11 20.10
C ASN A 132 11.33 11.83 19.03
N ILE A 133 10.86 10.58 18.96
CA ILE A 133 9.76 10.13 18.10
C ILE A 133 8.65 9.53 18.97
N LEU A 134 7.42 9.96 18.76
CA LEU A 134 6.26 9.42 19.46
C LEU A 134 6.09 7.94 19.13
N TYR A 135 5.90 7.09 20.14
CA TYR A 135 5.75 5.63 19.95
C TYR A 135 6.90 4.98 19.16
N GLY A 136 8.09 5.59 19.19
CA GLY A 136 9.23 5.18 18.36
C GLY A 136 9.62 3.70 18.48
N SER A 137 9.44 3.09 19.65
CA SER A 137 9.72 1.66 19.89
C SER A 137 8.85 0.70 19.07
N ALA A 138 7.73 1.16 18.50
CA ALA A 138 6.85 0.35 17.67
C ALA A 138 7.36 0.21 16.23
N TYR A 139 8.36 0.99 15.82
CA TYR A 139 8.82 1.07 14.44
C TYR A 139 10.17 0.37 14.26
N SER A 140 10.36 -0.27 13.12
CA SER A 140 11.62 -0.85 12.68
C SER A 140 12.03 -0.30 11.32
N TYR A 141 13.34 -0.29 11.06
CA TYR A 141 13.87 0.05 9.74
C TYR A 141 13.24 -0.86 8.68
N PHE A 142 12.80 -0.25 7.57
CA PHE A 142 12.15 -0.98 6.48
C PHE A 142 12.95 -0.86 5.18
N THR A 143 13.16 0.35 4.67
CA THR A 143 13.88 0.56 3.41
C THR A 143 14.51 1.94 3.30
N TYR A 144 15.42 2.08 2.34
CA TYR A 144 15.97 3.37 1.89
C TYR A 144 15.66 3.59 0.41
N LEU A 145 15.10 4.77 0.13
CA LEU A 145 14.72 5.21 -1.21
C LEU A 145 15.75 6.23 -1.72
N PRO A 146 16.78 5.81 -2.48
CA PRO A 146 17.93 6.66 -2.82
C PRO A 146 17.54 7.88 -3.65
N VAL A 147 16.65 7.71 -4.63
CA VAL A 147 16.22 8.81 -5.53
C VAL A 147 15.46 9.90 -4.78
N ARG A 148 14.71 9.53 -3.72
CA ARG A 148 13.96 10.48 -2.89
C ARG A 148 14.75 10.95 -1.67
N LYS A 149 15.92 10.36 -1.41
CA LYS A 149 16.69 10.54 -0.17
C LYS A 149 15.82 10.36 1.08
N GLN A 150 15.06 9.27 1.12
CA GLN A 150 14.13 8.98 2.21
C GLN A 150 14.49 7.68 2.91
N LEU A 151 14.49 7.74 4.25
CA LEU A 151 14.64 6.58 5.12
C LEU A 151 13.28 6.22 5.70
N VAL A 152 12.84 4.98 5.50
CA VAL A 152 11.50 4.53 5.87
C VAL A 152 11.58 3.53 7.01
N TYR A 153 10.84 3.82 8.07
CA TYR A 153 10.58 2.92 9.17
C TYR A 153 9.08 2.60 9.19
N THR A 154 8.73 1.36 9.54
CA THR A 154 7.34 0.91 9.61
C THR A 154 7.04 0.32 10.96
N GLN A 155 5.82 0.55 11.44
CA GLN A 155 5.29 -0.09 12.63
C GLN A 155 5.27 -1.60 12.42
N VAL A 156 5.69 -2.36 13.44
CA VAL A 156 5.70 -3.82 13.40
C VAL A 156 4.58 -4.37 14.26
N ALA A 157 3.75 -5.23 13.67
CA ALA A 157 2.66 -5.92 14.34
C ALA A 157 2.76 -7.42 14.06
N ASN A 158 2.70 -8.26 15.10
CA ASN A 158 2.88 -9.72 14.95
C ASN A 158 4.15 -10.07 14.15
N SER A 159 5.26 -9.38 14.43
CA SER A 159 6.56 -9.52 13.73
C SER A 159 6.52 -9.22 12.22
N ILE A 160 5.46 -8.59 11.71
CA ILE A 160 5.27 -8.25 10.31
C ILE A 160 5.09 -6.71 10.20
N PRO A 161 5.77 -6.04 9.26
CA PRO A 161 5.66 -4.59 9.08
C PRO A 161 4.29 -4.17 8.52
N ILE A 162 3.79 -3.00 8.91
CA ILE A 162 2.65 -2.33 8.28
C ILE A 162 3.19 -1.38 7.20
N ALA A 163 3.09 -1.76 5.93
CA ALA A 163 3.79 -1.10 4.81
C ALA A 163 2.83 -0.44 3.79
N ASP A 164 1.67 0.01 4.24
CA ASP A 164 0.70 0.78 3.46
C ASP A 164 0.74 2.29 3.74
N GLY A 165 1.60 2.72 4.68
CA GLY A 165 1.79 4.11 5.07
C GLY A 165 0.94 4.57 6.27
N THR A 166 0.10 3.71 6.87
CA THR A 166 -0.69 4.10 8.06
C THR A 166 0.10 4.03 9.37
N GLY A 167 1.21 3.29 9.39
CA GLY A 167 2.13 3.20 10.51
C GLY A 167 3.57 3.34 10.04
N SER A 168 3.96 4.53 9.58
CA SER A 168 5.28 4.78 9.02
C SER A 168 5.93 6.03 9.59
N ILE A 169 7.27 6.02 9.64
CA ILE A 169 8.09 7.23 9.79
C ILE A 169 8.93 7.36 8.53
N ILE A 170 8.83 8.50 7.86
CA ILE A 170 9.58 8.80 6.66
C ILE A 170 10.51 9.96 6.98
N PHE A 171 11.79 9.66 7.17
CA PHE A 171 12.82 10.69 7.35
C PHE A 171 13.27 11.21 5.98
N SER A 172 13.35 12.52 5.83
CA SER A 172 13.85 13.17 4.62
C SER A 172 15.28 13.66 4.85
N LEU A 173 16.18 13.29 3.94
CA LEU A 173 17.59 13.66 3.99
C LEU A 173 17.87 14.79 2.99
N ASN A 174 18.79 15.68 3.34
CA ASN A 174 19.31 16.72 2.45
C ASN A 174 20.44 16.19 1.54
N ASP A 175 21.11 17.10 0.83
CA ASP A 175 22.18 16.73 -0.10
C ASP A 175 23.46 16.22 0.56
N GLU A 176 23.65 16.55 1.84
CA GLU A 176 24.79 16.18 2.67
C GLU A 176 24.52 14.91 3.50
N ASN A 177 23.41 14.20 3.20
CA ASN A 177 22.93 13.02 3.93
C ASN A 177 22.56 13.30 5.40
N GLU A 178 22.12 14.51 5.70
CA GLU A 178 21.59 14.87 7.01
C GLU A 178 20.07 14.73 7.03
N ILE A 179 19.52 14.10 8.07
CA ILE A 179 18.07 14.11 8.32
C ILE A 179 17.67 15.48 8.83
N ILE A 180 16.75 16.12 8.12
CA ILE A 180 16.25 17.48 8.44
C ILE A 180 14.80 17.47 8.92
N SER A 181 14.02 16.48 8.51
CA SER A 181 12.60 16.39 8.83
C SER A 181 12.11 14.95 8.77
N TYR A 182 10.95 14.71 9.36
CA TYR A 182 10.23 13.46 9.19
C TYR A 182 8.72 13.66 9.15
N GLU A 183 8.06 12.71 8.51
CA GLU A 183 6.61 12.53 8.55
C GLU A 183 6.30 11.25 9.32
N GLN A 184 5.31 11.30 10.19
CA GLN A 184 4.92 10.17 11.01
C GLN A 184 3.41 9.91 10.95
N THR A 185 3.06 8.65 10.72
CA THR A 185 1.71 8.11 10.88
C THR A 185 1.74 6.96 11.89
N TYR A 186 0.67 6.80 12.66
CA TYR A 186 0.57 5.74 13.66
C TYR A 186 -0.70 4.92 13.46
N ALA A 187 -0.54 3.62 13.24
CA ALA A 187 -1.67 2.74 12.99
C ALA A 187 -2.46 2.43 14.28
N GLY A 188 -1.86 2.67 15.46
CA GLY A 188 -2.40 2.30 16.76
C GLY A 188 -1.93 0.93 17.22
N ASP A 189 -2.27 0.56 18.45
CA ASP A 189 -1.89 -0.73 19.03
C ASP A 189 -2.57 -1.88 18.27
N ALA A 190 -1.79 -2.87 17.88
CA ALA A 190 -2.23 -3.96 17.03
C ALA A 190 -2.59 -5.22 17.83
N GLU A 191 -3.75 -5.80 17.50
CA GLU A 191 -4.26 -7.03 18.08
C GLU A 191 -4.51 -8.09 17.00
N VAL A 192 -4.00 -9.29 17.20
CA VAL A 192 -4.21 -10.43 16.31
C VAL A 192 -5.68 -10.87 16.32
N GLN A 193 -6.26 -11.05 15.13
CA GLN A 193 -7.65 -11.44 14.94
C GLN A 193 -7.74 -12.87 14.40
N GLY A 194 -8.25 -13.77 15.24
CA GLY A 194 -8.50 -15.17 14.86
C GLY A 194 -7.23 -15.97 14.59
N SER A 195 -7.36 -17.03 13.81
CA SER A 195 -6.23 -17.89 13.42
C SER A 195 -5.57 -17.44 12.13
N GLY A 196 -4.29 -17.79 11.99
CA GLY A 196 -3.53 -17.56 10.76
C GLY A 196 -4.13 -18.26 9.55
N ARG A 197 -4.15 -17.56 8.42
CA ARG A 197 -4.58 -18.06 7.11
C ARG A 197 -3.35 -18.32 6.25
N ASN A 198 -3.42 -19.34 5.40
CA ASN A 198 -2.35 -19.61 4.45
C ASN A 198 -2.21 -18.40 3.52
N VAL A 199 -1.00 -17.87 3.42
CA VAL A 199 -0.63 -16.86 2.43
C VAL A 199 0.07 -17.52 1.25
N ILE A 200 -0.05 -16.91 0.07
CA ILE A 200 0.67 -17.31 -1.12
C ILE A 200 2.19 -17.13 -0.91
N SER A 201 2.98 -17.93 -1.61
CA SER A 201 4.43 -17.81 -1.56
C SER A 201 4.95 -16.54 -2.26
N GLU A 202 6.16 -16.14 -1.90
CA GLU A 202 6.96 -15.14 -2.59
C GLU A 202 6.98 -15.34 -4.11
N LYS A 203 7.23 -16.57 -4.55
CA LYS A 203 7.22 -16.95 -5.96
C LYS A 203 5.88 -16.64 -6.61
N THR A 204 4.78 -17.06 -5.99
CA THR A 204 3.42 -16.87 -6.52
C THR A 204 3.06 -15.39 -6.64
N ALA A 205 3.46 -14.57 -5.66
CA ALA A 205 3.21 -13.14 -5.67
C ALA A 205 3.94 -12.44 -6.83
N LEU A 206 5.22 -12.77 -7.04
CA LEU A 206 6.00 -12.20 -8.13
C LEU A 206 5.49 -12.65 -9.50
N GLU A 207 5.12 -13.92 -9.65
CA GLU A 207 4.50 -14.44 -10.88
C GLU A 207 3.18 -13.71 -11.20
N SER A 208 2.35 -13.42 -10.18
CA SER A 208 1.12 -12.64 -10.36
C SER A 208 1.41 -11.24 -10.89
N LEU A 209 2.40 -10.54 -10.34
CA LEU A 209 2.82 -9.23 -10.85
C LEU A 209 3.25 -9.28 -12.31
N TYR A 210 4.07 -10.28 -12.67
CA TYR A 210 4.57 -10.44 -14.03
C TYR A 210 3.45 -10.74 -15.02
N LEU A 211 2.57 -11.72 -14.72
CA LEU A 211 1.45 -12.10 -15.59
C LEU A 211 0.47 -10.96 -15.85
N ASN A 212 0.33 -10.05 -14.88
CA ASN A 212 -0.51 -8.86 -14.99
C ASN A 212 0.26 -7.62 -15.48
N LYS A 213 1.45 -7.81 -16.07
CA LYS A 213 2.28 -6.76 -16.70
C LYS A 213 2.63 -5.61 -15.74
N GLN A 214 2.76 -5.90 -14.45
CA GLN A 214 3.15 -4.92 -13.43
C GLN A 214 4.67 -4.80 -13.24
N ILE A 215 5.44 -5.68 -13.89
CA ILE A 215 6.90 -5.65 -13.89
C ILE A 215 7.36 -5.33 -15.32
N PRO A 216 7.97 -4.17 -15.57
CA PRO A 216 8.52 -3.85 -16.88
C PRO A 216 9.77 -4.68 -17.18
N ALA A 217 10.10 -4.83 -18.47
CA ALA A 217 11.34 -5.48 -18.89
C ALA A 217 12.58 -4.68 -18.44
N ASN A 218 13.70 -5.37 -18.21
CA ASN A 218 14.95 -4.81 -17.65
C ASN A 218 14.79 -4.23 -16.23
N ALA A 219 13.77 -4.66 -15.48
CA ALA A 219 13.60 -4.29 -14.09
C ALA A 219 14.42 -5.19 -13.15
N SER A 220 14.75 -4.66 -11.98
CA SER A 220 15.37 -5.42 -10.89
C SER A 220 14.48 -5.36 -9.65
N ILE A 221 14.15 -6.52 -9.09
CA ILE A 221 13.39 -6.65 -7.86
C ILE A 221 14.35 -6.45 -6.69
N ARG A 222 14.31 -5.26 -6.07
CA ARG A 222 15.22 -4.90 -4.98
C ARG A 222 14.88 -5.61 -3.68
N MET A 223 13.59 -5.72 -3.40
CA MET A 223 13.08 -6.15 -2.11
C MET A 223 11.70 -6.76 -2.27
N MET A 224 11.43 -7.82 -1.52
CA MET A 224 10.11 -8.39 -1.36
C MET A 224 9.89 -8.80 0.09
N HIS A 225 8.83 -8.28 0.71
CA HIS A 225 8.50 -8.57 2.10
C HIS A 225 7.02 -8.84 2.28
N LEU A 226 6.72 -9.77 3.17
CA LEU A 226 5.38 -9.93 3.71
C LEU A 226 5.11 -8.75 4.65
N ALA A 227 4.00 -8.06 4.43
CA ALA A 227 3.61 -6.87 5.17
C ALA A 227 2.09 -6.84 5.38
N TYR A 228 1.62 -5.98 6.27
CA TYR A 228 0.20 -5.68 6.43
C TYR A 228 -0.19 -4.44 5.62
N TYR A 229 -1.43 -4.44 5.12
CA TYR A 229 -2.09 -3.26 4.56
C TYR A 229 -3.53 -3.17 5.07
N ARG A 230 -4.03 -1.94 5.20
CA ARG A 230 -5.38 -1.66 5.68
C ARG A 230 -6.40 -2.04 4.60
N THR A 231 -7.30 -2.94 4.97
CA THR A 231 -8.43 -3.39 4.12
C THR A 231 -9.76 -2.82 4.55
N LEU A 232 -9.88 -2.42 5.82
CA LEU A 232 -11.09 -1.79 6.34
C LEU A 232 -10.71 -0.66 7.29
N SER A 233 -11.43 0.46 7.17
CA SER A 233 -11.28 1.58 8.07
C SER A 233 -12.65 1.99 8.61
N LEU A 234 -12.83 1.83 9.92
CA LEU A 234 -14.05 2.18 10.65
C LEU A 234 -13.79 3.42 11.52
N SER A 235 -14.79 3.90 12.25
CA SER A 235 -14.65 5.08 13.11
C SER A 235 -13.65 4.88 14.26
N ASP A 236 -13.58 3.67 14.80
CA ASP A 236 -12.87 3.32 16.03
C ASP A 236 -11.74 2.31 15.81
N MET A 237 -11.67 1.68 14.64
CA MET A 237 -10.68 0.64 14.35
C MET A 237 -10.33 0.56 12.86
N ASP A 238 -9.15 0.02 12.59
CA ASP A 238 -8.72 -0.39 11.27
C ASP A 238 -8.46 -1.90 11.27
N ILE A 239 -8.77 -2.58 10.15
CA ILE A 239 -8.43 -3.99 9.92
C ILE A 239 -7.39 -4.07 8.83
N TYR A 240 -6.38 -4.90 9.06
CA TYR A 240 -5.30 -5.12 8.13
C TYR A 240 -5.22 -6.58 7.71
N SER A 241 -4.89 -6.79 6.44
CA SER A 241 -4.67 -8.09 5.82
C SER A 241 -3.24 -8.19 5.31
N PRO A 242 -2.68 -9.41 5.22
CA PRO A 242 -1.32 -9.58 4.71
C PRO A 242 -1.26 -9.31 3.21
N MET A 243 -0.16 -8.71 2.77
CA MET A 243 0.23 -8.45 1.40
C MET A 243 1.72 -8.73 1.19
N TRP A 244 2.09 -8.99 -0.05
CA TRP A 244 3.47 -8.91 -0.51
C TRP A 244 3.76 -7.49 -0.99
N TYR A 245 4.73 -6.85 -0.35
CA TYR A 245 5.30 -5.57 -0.74
C TYR A 245 6.51 -5.83 -1.62
N VAL A 246 6.53 -5.26 -2.83
CA VAL A 246 7.58 -5.52 -3.84
C VAL A 246 8.14 -4.20 -4.35
N GLU A 247 9.44 -3.99 -4.16
CA GLU A 247 10.17 -2.85 -4.74
C GLU A 247 10.77 -3.23 -6.08
N ILE A 248 10.44 -2.44 -7.10
CA ILE A 248 10.87 -2.62 -8.48
C ILE A 248 11.70 -1.40 -8.89
N ALA A 249 12.95 -1.63 -9.30
CA ALA A 249 13.82 -0.60 -9.83
C ALA A 249 14.02 -0.78 -11.33
N VAL A 250 14.06 0.34 -12.06
CA VAL A 250 14.30 0.37 -13.51
C VAL A 250 15.36 1.43 -13.79
N GLY A 251 16.59 1.00 -14.01
CA GLY A 251 17.74 1.90 -14.16
C GLY A 251 17.83 2.89 -12.99
N ASN A 252 17.91 4.19 -13.32
CA ASN A 252 17.99 5.27 -12.33
C ASN A 252 16.62 5.92 -11.99
N SER A 253 15.51 5.26 -12.32
CA SER A 253 14.17 5.77 -12.00
C SER A 253 13.86 5.62 -10.51
N PRO A 254 12.94 6.44 -9.94
CA PRO A 254 12.41 6.18 -8.61
C PRO A 254 11.89 4.75 -8.50
N VAL A 255 12.13 4.11 -7.36
CA VAL A 255 11.64 2.76 -7.06
C VAL A 255 10.11 2.77 -7.13
N ASP A 256 9.56 1.88 -7.94
CA ASP A 256 8.13 1.62 -8.03
C ASP A 256 7.76 0.52 -7.03
N VAL A 257 6.67 0.72 -6.30
CA VAL A 257 6.22 -0.20 -5.26
C VAL A 257 4.95 -0.87 -5.74
N LYS A 258 5.01 -2.19 -5.91
CA LYS A 258 3.84 -3.02 -6.19
C LYS A 258 3.42 -3.79 -4.94
N ARG A 259 2.12 -4.07 -4.89
CA ARG A 259 1.49 -4.74 -3.76
C ARG A 259 0.60 -5.85 -4.27
N VAL A 260 0.70 -7.02 -3.65
CA VAL A 260 -0.13 -8.19 -3.97
C VAL A 260 -0.80 -8.67 -2.71
N ASP A 261 -2.12 -8.81 -2.70
CA ASP A 261 -2.84 -9.39 -1.59
C ASP A 261 -2.36 -10.82 -1.34
N ALA A 262 -1.87 -11.09 -0.13
CA ALA A 262 -1.19 -12.35 0.16
C ALA A 262 -2.17 -13.52 0.34
N LEU A 263 -3.48 -13.25 0.47
CA LEU A 263 -4.51 -14.29 0.60
C LEU A 263 -5.05 -14.73 -0.76
N THR A 264 -5.06 -13.82 -1.74
CA THR A 264 -5.74 -14.03 -3.03
C THR A 264 -4.81 -13.95 -4.25
N GLY A 265 -3.62 -13.34 -4.12
CA GLY A 265 -2.72 -13.10 -5.25
C GLY A 265 -3.15 -11.95 -6.17
N ASN A 266 -4.18 -11.20 -5.81
CA ASN A 266 -4.64 -10.05 -6.58
C ASN A 266 -3.73 -8.84 -6.37
N ILE A 267 -3.55 -8.03 -7.42
CA ILE A 267 -2.77 -6.80 -7.33
C ILE A 267 -3.58 -5.70 -6.67
N ILE A 268 -2.98 -5.07 -5.68
CA ILE A 268 -3.56 -3.95 -4.95
C ILE A 268 -3.12 -2.66 -5.67
N SER A 269 -4.01 -2.09 -6.47
CA SER A 269 -3.72 -0.86 -7.24
C SER A 269 -3.88 0.43 -6.44
N THR A 270 -4.60 0.36 -5.31
CA THR A 270 -4.87 1.44 -4.32
C THR A 270 -5.32 0.77 -3.02
N PRO A 271 -5.10 1.34 -1.81
CA PRO A 271 -5.70 0.80 -0.61
C PRO A 271 -7.22 0.81 -0.78
N THR A 272 -7.83 -0.37 -0.89
CA THR A 272 -9.28 -0.53 -0.96
C THR A 272 -9.83 -0.16 0.41
N ILE A 273 -10.05 1.13 0.67
CA ILE A 273 -10.78 1.57 1.86
C ILE A 273 -12.25 1.28 1.59
N VAL A 274 -12.73 0.13 2.05
CA VAL A 274 -14.17 -0.13 2.10
C VAL A 274 -14.73 0.74 3.23
N VAL A 275 -15.20 1.94 2.92
CA VAL A 275 -15.99 2.72 3.89
C VAL A 275 -17.40 2.12 3.90
N PRO A 276 -17.92 1.61 5.03
CA PRO A 276 -19.32 1.19 5.07
C PRO A 276 -20.22 2.39 4.84
N GLU A 277 -21.07 2.28 3.83
CA GLU A 277 -22.04 3.30 3.43
C GLU A 277 -23.13 3.41 4.52
N ASN A 278 -22.95 4.33 5.48
CA ASN A 278 -24.07 4.76 6.31
C ASN A 278 -24.89 5.76 5.50
N GLY A 279 -26.07 5.32 5.06
CA GLY A 279 -26.95 6.09 4.21
C GLY A 279 -27.33 7.45 4.81
N SER A 280 -26.98 8.53 4.11
CA SER A 280 -27.79 9.74 3.89
C SER A 280 -27.07 10.68 2.92
N GLN A 281 -27.65 10.78 1.72
CA GLN A 281 -27.40 11.66 0.58
C GLN A 281 -26.38 12.82 0.70
N SER A 282 -25.38 12.83 -0.18
CA SER A 282 -25.13 13.95 -1.11
C SER A 282 -24.27 13.48 -2.28
N ARG A 283 -24.85 13.53 -3.48
CA ARG A 283 -24.22 13.17 -4.75
C ARG A 283 -23.69 14.45 -5.40
N ALA A 284 -22.46 14.34 -5.92
CA ALA A 284 -21.80 15.17 -6.93
C ALA A 284 -21.11 16.46 -6.46
N LYS A 285 -19.76 16.43 -6.44
CA LYS A 285 -18.90 17.09 -7.43
C LYS A 285 -17.42 16.67 -7.22
N SER A 286 -17.04 15.53 -7.80
CA SER A 286 -15.64 15.27 -8.15
C SER A 286 -15.57 15.17 -9.67
N ASN A 287 -15.22 16.31 -10.28
CA ASN A 287 -14.56 16.45 -11.57
C ASN A 287 -14.44 17.94 -11.85
N SER A 288 -13.58 18.65 -11.11
CA SER A 288 -13.14 20.03 -11.40
C SER A 288 -11.96 20.42 -10.50
N LEU A 289 -10.83 19.73 -10.57
CA LEU A 289 -9.56 20.28 -10.07
C LEU A 289 -8.35 19.64 -10.78
N LEU A 290 -8.43 19.57 -12.11
CA LEU A 290 -7.27 19.31 -12.96
C LEU A 290 -7.42 20.10 -14.26
N LEU A 291 -7.58 21.42 -14.16
CA LEU A 291 -7.44 22.35 -15.29
C LEU A 291 -7.37 23.81 -14.80
N LEU A 292 -6.30 24.17 -14.09
CA LEU A 292 -5.98 25.57 -13.79
C LEU A 292 -4.47 25.86 -13.84
N MET A 293 -3.76 25.31 -14.82
CA MET A 293 -2.42 25.77 -15.20
C MET A 293 -2.17 25.57 -16.70
N GLU A 294 -2.91 26.29 -17.55
CA GLU A 294 -2.45 26.62 -18.90
C GLU A 294 -3.37 27.66 -19.55
N GLU A 295 -3.10 28.94 -19.31
CA GLU A 295 -3.31 30.04 -20.27
C GLU A 295 -2.82 31.36 -19.65
N GLU A 296 -1.51 31.52 -19.54
CA GLU A 296 -0.88 32.85 -19.56
C GLU A 296 0.29 32.80 -20.55
N SER A 297 -0.03 32.84 -21.85
CA SER A 297 0.86 33.39 -22.88
C SER A 297 0.11 33.61 -24.19
N SER A 298 -0.59 34.74 -24.32
CA SER A 298 -0.73 35.45 -25.61
C SER A 298 -1.71 36.62 -25.48
N SER A 299 -1.22 37.77 -25.03
CA SER A 299 -1.82 39.05 -25.43
C SER A 299 -0.74 40.12 -25.33
N GLY A 300 -0.23 40.55 -26.49
CA GLY A 300 0.72 41.66 -26.50
C GLY A 300 1.55 41.84 -27.77
N GLN A 301 0.95 41.85 -28.98
CA GLN A 301 1.53 42.65 -30.05
C GLN A 301 0.56 43.01 -31.20
N LYS A 302 0.48 44.33 -31.42
CA LYS A 302 0.10 45.09 -32.63
C LYS A 302 -1.38 45.14 -33.05
N ALA A 303 -1.97 46.32 -32.91
CA ALA A 303 -2.23 47.21 -34.06
C ALA A 303 -2.52 48.65 -33.58
N SER A 304 -1.65 49.59 -33.96
CA SER A 304 -1.89 51.04 -33.93
C SER A 304 -1.62 51.56 -35.33
N ILE A 305 -2.69 51.86 -36.07
CA ILE A 305 -2.83 52.72 -37.27
C ILE A 305 -4.37 52.90 -37.42
N GLY A 306 -5.04 54.04 -37.53
CA GLY A 306 -4.70 55.47 -37.59
C GLY A 306 -5.96 56.21 -38.09
N VAL A 307 -6.08 57.50 -37.72
CA VAL A 307 -6.79 58.59 -38.41
C VAL A 307 -8.34 58.55 -38.46
N GLU A 308 -8.98 59.39 -37.63
CA GLU A 308 -9.57 60.70 -38.02
C GLU A 308 -9.80 61.57 -36.78
#